data_AF-A0A2N9MN78-F1
#
_entry.id   AF-A0A2N9MN78-F1
#
_cell.length_a   1.000
_cell.length_b   1.000
_cell.length_c   1.000
_cell.angle_alpha   90.00
_cell.angle_beta   90.00
_cell.angle_gamma   90.00
#
_symmetry.space_group_name_H-M   'P 1'
#
loop_
_entity.id
_entity.type
_entity.pdbx_description
1 polymer ?
#
loop_
_entity_poly.entity_id
_entity_poly.type
_entity_poly.pdbx_seq_one_letter_code
_entity_poly.pdbx_strand_id
1 'polypeptide(L)'
;MTRLALLVLSLLLVACALALVASQYRARELFAELEVAQQETKALEAEGARLRSDLGRAAQPATVEAVARRLGMRAINPDRIVILPAPAPLLQAASGAVPKEPR
;
A
#
# COMPACT_ATOMS: atom_id res chain seq x y z
N MET A 1 8.65 60.16 31.31
CA MET A 1 8.76 58.69 31.52
C MET A 1 7.67 57.91 30.80
N THR A 2 6.39 58.29 30.92
CA THR A 2 5.26 57.65 30.20
C THR A 2 5.39 57.66 28.67
N ARG A 3 5.85 58.76 28.06
CA ARG A 3 6.05 58.85 26.59
C ARG A 3 7.07 57.83 26.06
N LEU A 4 8.13 57.56 26.83
CA LEU A 4 9.16 56.57 26.49
C LEU A 4 8.59 55.15 26.57
N ALA A 5 7.82 54.85 27.62
CA ALA A 5 7.14 53.55 27.75
C ALA A 5 6.16 53.29 26.60
N LEU A 6 5.40 54.30 26.17
CA LEU A 6 4.49 54.19 25.03
C LEU A 6 5.24 53.93 23.71
N LEU A 7 6.37 54.60 23.49
CA LEU A 7 7.20 54.36 22.30
C LEU A 7 7.74 52.93 22.27
N VAL A 8 8.29 52.43 23.38
CA VAL A 8 8.82 51.06 23.47
C VAL A 8 7.71 50.04 23.20
N LEU A 9 6.52 50.23 23.79
CA LEU A 9 5.40 49.33 23.57
C LEU A 9 4.91 49.35 22.12
N SER A 10 4.86 50.53 21.50
CA SER A 10 4.49 50.67 20.08
C SER A 10 5.48 49.94 19.17
N LEU A 11 6.78 50.05 19.45
CA LEU A 11 7.82 49.39 18.68
C LEU A 11 7.75 47.86 18.84
N LEU A 12 7.49 47.38 20.05
CA LEU A 12 7.31 45.95 20.31
C LEU A 12 6.07 45.40 19.60
N LEU A 13 4.99 46.18 19.54
CA LEU A 13 3.77 45.80 18.82
C LEU A 13 4.01 45.71 17.31
N VAL A 14 4.74 46.67 16.74
CA VAL A 14 5.14 46.65 15.32
C VAL A 14 6.05 45.44 15.04
N ALA A 15 7.02 45.16 15.91
CA ALA A 15 7.89 43.99 15.77
C ALA A 15 7.09 42.68 15.80
N CYS A 16 6.10 42.57 16.69
CA CYS A 16 5.20 41.42 16.77
C CYS A 16 4.36 41.26 15.49
N ALA A 17 3.81 42.37 14.97
CA ALA A 17 3.05 42.37 13.73
C ALA A 17 3.89 41.92 12.53
N LEU A 18 5.13 42.41 12.42
CA LEU A 18 6.06 41.99 11.37
C LEU A 18 6.45 40.51 11.49
N ALA A 19 6.73 40.05 12.71
CA ALA A 19 7.06 38.64 12.96
C ALA A 19 5.89 37.71 12.60
N LEU A 20 4.66 38.11 12.91
CA LEU A 20 3.46 37.36 12.54
C LEU A 20 3.27 37.28 11.02
N VAL A 21 3.48 38.39 10.30
CA VAL A 21 3.39 38.37 8.84
C VAL A 21 4.48 37.46 8.26
N ALA A 22 5.71 37.56 8.74
CA ALA A 22 6.80 36.70 8.30
C ALA A 22 6.52 35.21 8.54
N SER A 23 5.93 34.85 9.69
CA SER A 23 5.57 33.45 9.98
C SER A 23 4.45 32.95 9.06
N GLN A 24 3.45 33.79 8.77
CA GLN A 24 2.36 33.44 7.87
C GLN A 24 2.83 33.27 6.43
N TYR A 25 3.76 34.10 5.96
CA TYR A 25 4.39 33.93 4.63
C TYR A 25 5.14 32.59 4.55
N ARG A 26 6.01 32.30 5.53
CA ARG A 26 6.76 31.03 5.57
C ARG A 26 5.83 29.83 5.67
N ALA A 27 4.77 29.93 6.46
CA ALA A 27 3.77 28.87 6.56
C ALA A 27 3.13 28.59 5.20
N ARG A 28 2.68 29.63 4.48
CA ARG A 28 2.07 29.47 3.16
C ARG A 28 2.99 28.82 2.14
N GLU A 29 4.27 29.20 2.12
CA GLU A 29 5.27 28.61 1.23
C GLU A 29 5.49 27.11 1.52
N LEU A 30 5.71 26.78 2.79
CA LEU A 30 5.87 25.38 3.22
C LEU A 30 4.62 24.53 2.95
N PHE A 31 3.42 25.12 3.11
CA PHE A 31 2.16 24.45 2.78
C PHE A 31 2.04 24.20 1.27
N ALA A 32 2.46 25.14 0.42
CA ALA A 32 2.43 24.95 -1.03
C ALA A 32 3.36 23.81 -1.48
N GLU A 33 4.58 23.76 -0.95
CA GLU A 33 5.52 22.66 -1.23
C GLU A 33 4.95 21.30 -0.79
N LEU A 34 4.34 21.26 0.41
CA LEU A 34 3.69 20.06 0.91
C LEU A 34 2.54 19.61 0.01
N GLU A 35 1.72 20.55 -0.48
CA GLU A 35 0.61 20.24 -1.39
C GLU A 35 1.10 19.63 -2.70
N VAL A 36 2.21 20.12 -3.27
CA VAL A 36 2.81 19.55 -4.48
C VAL A 36 3.23 18.10 -4.24
N ALA A 37 3.95 17.82 -3.15
CA ALA A 37 4.38 16.47 -2.81
C ALA A 37 3.19 15.52 -2.55
N GLN A 38 2.14 16.02 -1.89
CA GLN A 38 0.91 15.26 -1.70
C GLN A 38 0.17 14.97 -3.01
N GLN A 39 0.16 15.90 -3.95
CA GLN A 39 -0.43 15.68 -5.26
C GLN A 39 0.31 14.59 -6.05
N GLU A 40 1.64 14.60 -6.02
CA GLU A 40 2.46 13.56 -6.64
C GLU A 40 2.17 12.18 -6.04
N THR A 41 2.09 12.11 -4.70
CA THR A 41 1.75 10.86 -4.00
C THR A 41 0.38 10.32 -4.44
N LYS A 42 -0.63 11.20 -4.50
CA LYS A 42 -1.99 10.82 -4.94
C LYS A 42 -2.02 10.35 -6.40
N ALA A 43 -1.21 10.95 -7.27
CA ALA A 43 -1.09 10.52 -8.66
C ALA A 43 -0.54 9.10 -8.75
N LEU A 44 0.55 8.81 -8.02
CA LEU A 44 1.15 7.47 -7.96
C LEU A 44 0.18 6.42 -7.38
N GLU A 45 -0.58 6.77 -6.34
CA GLU A 45 -1.60 5.88 -5.78
C GLU A 45 -2.70 5.52 -6.80
N ALA A 46 -3.16 6.52 -7.57
CA ALA A 46 -4.15 6.32 -8.61
C ALA A 46 -3.63 5.42 -9.75
N GLU A 47 -2.39 5.61 -10.17
CA GLU A 47 -1.73 4.74 -11.16
C GLU A 47 -1.60 3.31 -10.62
N GLY A 48 -1.14 3.15 -9.38
CA GLY A 48 -1.07 1.84 -8.73
C GLY A 48 -2.42 1.14 -8.66
N ALA A 49 -3.51 1.87 -8.38
CA ALA A 49 -4.86 1.31 -8.39
C ALA A 49 -5.29 0.82 -9.78
N ARG A 50 -4.97 1.59 -10.83
CA ARG A 50 -5.23 1.20 -12.23
C ARG A 50 -4.47 -0.08 -12.58
N LEU A 51 -3.17 -0.14 -12.29
CA LEU A 51 -2.34 -1.32 -12.55
C LEU A 51 -2.89 -2.58 -11.85
N ARG A 52 -3.33 -2.46 -10.59
CA ARG A 52 -3.94 -3.59 -9.88
C ARG A 52 -5.26 -4.05 -10.53
N SER A 53 -6.04 -3.11 -11.05
CA SER A 53 -7.26 -3.45 -11.79
C SER A 53 -6.93 -4.20 -13.09
N ASP A 54 -5.92 -3.73 -13.83
CA ASP A 54 -5.46 -4.38 -15.06
C ASP A 54 -4.90 -5.78 -14.80
N LEU A 55 -4.12 -5.93 -13.72
CA LEU A 55 -3.65 -7.24 -13.26
C LEU A 55 -4.81 -8.15 -12.85
N GLY A 56 -5.81 -7.63 -12.13
CA GLY A 56 -7.02 -8.39 -11.81
C GLY A 56 -7.80 -8.83 -13.04
N ARG A 57 -7.81 -8.02 -14.10
CA ARG A 57 -8.40 -8.36 -15.40
C ARG A 57 -7.59 -9.43 -16.13
N ALA A 58 -6.26 -9.34 -16.08
CA ALA A 58 -5.36 -10.33 -16.69
C ALA A 58 -5.35 -11.67 -15.94
N ALA A 59 -5.47 -11.65 -14.61
CA ALA A 59 -5.50 -12.83 -13.75
C ALA A 59 -6.86 -13.55 -13.74
N GLN A 60 -7.88 -13.00 -14.38
CA GLN A 60 -9.17 -13.68 -14.46
C GLN A 60 -9.02 -15.00 -15.24
N PRO A 61 -9.42 -16.14 -14.65
CA PRO A 61 -9.31 -17.45 -15.30
C PRO A 61 -10.11 -17.51 -16.62
N ALA A 62 -11.13 -16.66 -16.79
CA ALA A 62 -11.87 -16.49 -18.03
C ALA A 62 -10.98 -16.03 -19.21
N THR A 63 -9.98 -15.18 -18.94
CA THR A 63 -9.03 -14.71 -19.96
C THR A 63 -8.10 -15.85 -20.38
N VAL A 64 -7.61 -16.63 -19.41
CA VAL A 64 -6.78 -17.82 -19.65
C VAL A 64 -7.56 -18.88 -20.43
N GLU A 65 -8.81 -19.15 -20.05
CA GLU A 65 -9.69 -20.11 -20.71
C GLU A 65 -10.07 -19.68 -22.14
N ALA A 66 -10.24 -18.38 -22.38
CA ALA A 66 -10.45 -17.84 -23.73
C ALA A 66 -9.23 -18.05 -24.64
N VAL A 67 -8.01 -17.83 -24.13
CA VAL A 67 -6.76 -18.11 -24.86
C VAL A 67 -6.58 -19.61 -25.07
N ALA A 68 -6.82 -20.43 -24.05
CA ALA A 68 -6.72 -21.89 -24.12
C ALA A 68 -7.68 -22.46 -25.20
N ARG A 69 -8.93 -21.99 -25.24
CA ARG A 69 -9.89 -22.39 -26.29
C ARG A 69 -9.42 -22.02 -27.70
N ARG A 70 -8.80 -20.84 -27.90
CA ARG A 70 -8.22 -20.45 -29.19
C ARG A 70 -7.06 -21.34 -29.62
N LEU A 71 -6.30 -21.85 -28.65
CA LEU A 71 -5.22 -22.83 -28.87
C LEU A 71 -5.73 -24.27 -29.03
N GLY A 72 -7.05 -24.48 -29.09
CA GLY A 72 -7.65 -25.81 -29.23
C GLY A 72 -7.67 -26.65 -27.95
N MET A 73 -7.29 -26.08 -26.80
CA MET A 73 -7.38 -26.74 -25.50
C MET A 73 -8.85 -26.77 -25.03
N ARG A 74 -9.25 -27.89 -24.42
CA ARG A 74 -10.59 -28.10 -23.86
C ARG A 74 -10.52 -28.11 -22.34
N ALA A 75 -11.58 -27.62 -21.70
CA ALA A 75 -11.72 -27.70 -20.25
C ALA A 75 -11.64 -29.16 -19.79
N ILE A 76 -10.98 -29.37 -18.65
CA ILE A 76 -10.80 -30.70 -18.05
C ILE A 76 -12.19 -31.27 -17.72
N ASN A 77 -12.46 -32.47 -18.22
CA ASN A 77 -13.71 -33.18 -17.93
C ASN A 77 -13.57 -33.97 -16.62
N PRO A 78 -14.45 -33.77 -15.62
CA PRO A 78 -14.34 -34.39 -14.30
C PRO A 78 -14.46 -35.92 -14.31
N ASP A 79 -15.09 -36.52 -15.33
CA ASP A 79 -15.25 -37.98 -15.44
C ASP A 79 -13.95 -38.69 -15.86
N ARG A 80 -12.90 -37.95 -16.21
CA ARG A 80 -11.60 -38.49 -16.67
C ARG A 80 -10.42 -38.16 -15.76
N ILE A 81 -10.67 -37.74 -14.52
CA ILE A 81 -9.61 -37.36 -13.58
C ILE A 81 -9.54 -38.40 -12.46
N VAL A 82 -8.34 -38.93 -12.21
CA VAL A 82 -8.03 -39.72 -11.00
C VAL A 82 -7.22 -38.83 -10.07
N ILE A 83 -7.81 -38.43 -8.94
CA ILE A 83 -7.12 -37.64 -7.92
C ILE A 83 -6.28 -38.61 -7.09
N LEU A 84 -4.95 -38.53 -7.22
CA LEU A 84 -4.07 -39.25 -6.31
C LEU A 84 -4.01 -38.51 -4.96
N PRO A 85 -4.15 -39.21 -3.82
CA PRO A 85 -3.90 -38.60 -2.52
C PRO A 85 -2.44 -38.11 -2.47
N ALA A 86 -2.25 -36.89 -2.00
CA ALA A 86 -0.91 -36.32 -1.83
C ALA A 86 -0.07 -37.28 -0.98
N PRO A 87 1.16 -37.65 -1.41
CA PRO A 87 1.99 -38.56 -0.65
C PRO A 87 2.20 -37.96 0.75
N ALA A 88 1.84 -38.74 1.77
CA ALA A 88 2.04 -38.35 3.16
C ALA A 88 3.50 -37.91 3.32
N PRO A 89 3.77 -36.75 3.95
CA PRO A 89 5.13 -36.29 4.13
C PRO A 89 5.89 -37.37 4.88
N LEU A 90 6.97 -37.88 4.27
CA LEU A 90 7.83 -38.95 4.80
C LEU A 90 8.40 -38.61 6.20
N LEU A 91 8.22 -37.37 6.67
CA LEU A 91 8.54 -36.87 8.00
C LEU A 91 7.60 -37.36 9.11
N GLN A 92 6.35 -37.79 8.80
CA GLN A 92 5.43 -38.33 9.82
C GLN A 92 5.70 -39.81 10.15
N ALA A 93 6.29 -40.57 9.22
CA ALA A 93 6.62 -41.98 9.45
C ALA A 93 7.73 -42.17 10.51
N ALA A 94 8.53 -41.14 10.78
CA ALA A 94 9.59 -41.18 11.78
C ALA A 94 9.14 -40.85 13.21
N SER A 95 7.93 -40.30 13.41
CA SER A 95 7.47 -39.87 14.75
C SER A 95 6.58 -40.89 15.46
N GLY A 96 6.30 -42.05 14.85
CA GLY A 96 5.34 -43.04 15.36
C GLY A 96 5.93 -44.29 16.01
N ALA A 97 7.23 -44.54 15.91
CA ALA A 97 7.85 -45.77 16.44
C ALA A 97 8.39 -45.56 17.86
N VAL A 98 7.48 -45.34 18.83
CA VAL A 98 7.79 -45.56 20.25
C VAL A 98 7.77 -47.07 20.49
N PRO A 99 8.87 -47.70 20.91
CA PRO A 99 8.93 -49.13 21.12
C PRO A 99 8.14 -49.48 22.40
N LYS A 100 7.10 -50.30 22.26
CA LYS A 100 6.52 -51.07 23.37
C LYS A 100 7.10 -52.48 23.25
N GLU A 101 8.11 -52.76 24.06
CA GLU A 101 8.73 -54.08 24.22
C GLU A 101 7.70 -55.14 24.66
N PRO A 102 7.83 -56.39 24.21
CA PRO A 102 6.95 -57.48 24.63
C PRO A 102 7.56 -58.25 25.81
N ARG A 103 6.86 -58.26 26.95
CA ARG A 103 6.51 -59.43 27.80
C ARG A 103 6.29 -59.06 29.26
#